data_AF-A0A0N0VL95-F1
#
_entry.id   AF-A0A0N0VL95-F1
#
_cell.length_a   1.000
_cell.length_b   1.000
_cell.length_c   1.000
_cell.angle_alpha   90.00
_cell.angle_beta   90.00
_cell.angle_gamma   90.00
#
_symmetry.space_group_name_H-M   'P 1'
#
loop_
_entity.id
_entity.type
_entity.pdbx_description
1 polymer ?
#
loop_
_entity_poly.entity_id
_entity_poly.type
_entity_poly.pdbx_seq_one_letter_code
_entity_poly.pdbx_strand_id
1 'polypeptide(L)'
;MKSRLETKQRLLKLQKMRQGKAERALAMAQRRQQALAAERAGLLAALEEGSVAERLFPKLTYDRLRTLETNLKHMESHVAQKVQESYSENKKLEKTREGLREEQARSLKENEAKEQSELIDLRSAKYGQSTGSDKIDDLD
;
A
#
# COMPACT_ATOMS: atom_id res chain seq x y z
N MET A 1 23.10 15.14 1.67
CA MET A 1 21.91 14.71 2.44
C MET A 1 20.79 14.35 1.46
N LYS A 2 20.06 13.24 1.65
CA LYS A 2 18.93 12.89 0.76
C LYS A 2 17.77 13.85 1.01
N SER A 3 17.07 14.27 -0.04
CA SER A 3 15.89 15.12 0.12
C SER A 3 14.78 14.39 0.90
N ARG A 4 14.02 15.12 1.71
CA ARG A 4 12.87 14.59 2.46
C ARG A 4 11.84 13.93 1.53
N LEU A 5 11.70 14.49 0.33
CA LEU A 5 10.86 13.97 -0.75
C LEU A 5 11.31 12.58 -1.24
N GLU A 6 12.60 12.39 -1.54
CA GLU A 6 13.14 11.07 -1.92
C GLU A 6 12.91 10.01 -0.85
N THR A 7 13.05 10.38 0.42
CA THR A 7 12.83 9.47 1.55
C THR A 7 11.36 9.01 1.59
N LYS A 8 10.42 9.94 1.41
CA LYS A 8 8.99 9.61 1.33
C LYS A 8 8.63 8.77 0.10
N GLN A 9 9.26 9.01 -1.06
CA GLN A 9 9.08 8.19 -2.26
C GLN A 9 9.56 6.74 -2.05
N ARG A 10 10.71 6.55 -1.40
CA ARG A 10 11.22 5.21 -1.04
C ARG A 10 10.27 4.50 -0.08
N LEU A 11 9.77 5.21 0.93
CA LEU A 11 8.80 4.68 1.88
C LEU A 11 7.50 4.24 1.18
N LEU A 12 6.99 5.06 0.25
CA LEU A 12 5.82 4.71 -0.55
C LEU A 12 6.05 3.42 -1.35
N LYS A 13 7.22 3.26 -1.98
CA LYS A 13 7.57 2.03 -2.71
C LYS A 13 7.56 0.81 -1.80
N LEU A 14 8.18 0.91 -0.61
CA LEU A 14 8.19 -0.18 0.37
C LEU A 14 6.78 -0.57 0.82
N GLN A 15 5.91 0.41 1.06
CA GLN A 15 4.54 0.14 1.48
C GLN A 15 3.68 -0.46 0.37
N LYS A 16 3.85 -0.04 -0.88
CA LYS A 16 3.21 -0.71 -2.04
C LYS A 16 3.60 -2.18 -2.10
N MET A 17 4.87 -2.52 -1.88
CA MET A 17 5.32 -3.91 -1.86
C MET A 17 4.71 -4.70 -0.69
N ARG A 18 4.59 -4.10 0.50
CA ARG A 18 3.96 -4.74 1.67
C ARG A 18 2.47 -4.99 1.44
N GLN A 19 1.73 -4.00 0.95
CA GLN A 19 0.32 -4.14 0.60
C GLN A 19 0.13 -5.23 -0.47
N GLY A 20 0.93 -5.22 -1.55
CA GLY A 20 0.84 -6.26 -2.57
C GLY A 20 1.26 -7.67 -2.07
N LYS A 21 2.07 -7.77 -1.02
CA LYS A 21 2.35 -9.05 -0.34
C LYS A 21 1.15 -9.49 0.50
N ALA A 22 0.52 -8.58 1.24
CA ALA A 22 -0.65 -8.86 2.07
C ALA A 22 -1.85 -9.32 1.22
N GLU A 23 -2.12 -8.64 0.09
CA GLU A 23 -3.20 -9.01 -0.83
C GLU A 23 -2.97 -10.39 -1.46
N ARG A 24 -1.74 -10.69 -1.89
CA ARG A 24 -1.40 -12.03 -2.40
C ARG A 24 -1.58 -13.10 -1.32
N ALA A 25 -1.19 -12.83 -0.09
CA ALA A 25 -1.37 -13.76 1.02
C ALA A 25 -2.86 -14.00 1.32
N LEU A 26 -3.67 -12.94 1.30
CA LEU A 26 -5.12 -13.03 1.45
C LEU A 26 -5.76 -13.86 0.33
N ALA A 27 -5.43 -13.57 -0.93
CA ALA A 27 -5.95 -14.32 -2.08
C ALA A 27 -5.57 -15.81 -2.02
N MET A 28 -4.34 -16.13 -1.62
CA MET A 28 -3.92 -17.52 -1.41
C MET A 28 -4.68 -18.19 -0.26
N ALA A 29 -4.95 -17.49 0.83
CA ALA A 29 -5.72 -18.02 1.95
C ALA A 29 -7.19 -18.29 1.56
N GLN A 30 -7.81 -17.36 0.83
CA GLN A 30 -9.17 -17.52 0.30
C GLN A 30 -9.26 -18.71 -0.67
N ARG A 31 -8.29 -18.86 -1.59
CA ARG A 31 -8.24 -20.03 -2.50
C ARG A 31 -8.13 -21.34 -1.73
N ARG A 32 -7.32 -21.40 -0.68
CA ARG A 32 -7.20 -22.59 0.19
C ARG A 32 -8.51 -22.90 0.91
N GLN A 33 -9.18 -21.89 1.45
CA GLN A 33 -10.49 -22.06 2.08
C GLN A 33 -11.53 -22.59 1.08
N GLN A 34 -11.58 -22.02 -0.13
CA GLN A 34 -12.46 -22.48 -1.20
C GLN A 34 -12.18 -23.93 -1.62
N ALA A 35 -10.90 -24.31 -1.72
CA ALA A 35 -10.53 -25.69 -2.04
C ALA A 35 -11.03 -26.68 -0.97
N LEU A 36 -10.88 -26.36 0.31
CA LEU A 36 -11.41 -27.19 1.39
C LEU A 36 -12.94 -27.24 1.39
N ALA A 37 -13.61 -26.12 1.07
CA ALA A 37 -15.06 -26.07 0.99
C ALA A 37 -15.59 -26.91 -0.16
N ALA A 38 -14.90 -26.86 -1.32
CA ALA A 38 -15.20 -27.70 -2.47
C ALA A 38 -14.97 -29.19 -2.18
N GLU A 39 -13.88 -29.53 -1.48
CA GLU A 39 -13.64 -30.92 -1.06
C GLU A 39 -14.75 -31.43 -0.14
N ARG A 40 -15.16 -30.64 0.85
CA ARG A 40 -16.27 -30.98 1.74
C ARG A 40 -17.57 -31.14 0.96
N ALA A 41 -17.88 -30.23 0.05
CA ALA A 41 -19.09 -30.31 -0.77
C ALA A 41 -19.09 -31.57 -1.66
N GLY A 42 -17.94 -31.92 -2.26
CA GLY A 42 -17.80 -33.13 -3.06
C GLY A 42 -17.99 -34.41 -2.24
N LEU A 43 -17.46 -34.44 -1.01
CA LEU A 43 -17.70 -35.58 -0.11
C LEU A 43 -19.16 -35.69 0.33
N LEU A 44 -19.82 -34.57 0.63
CA LEU A 44 -21.25 -34.58 0.97
C LEU A 44 -22.11 -35.06 -0.20
N ALA A 45 -21.85 -34.60 -1.42
CA ALA A 45 -22.56 -35.07 -2.61
C ALA A 45 -22.36 -36.59 -2.82
N ALA A 46 -21.14 -37.08 -2.64
CA ALA A 46 -20.86 -38.51 -2.74
C ALA A 46 -21.57 -39.34 -1.66
N LEU A 47 -21.75 -38.79 -0.45
CA LEU A 47 -22.54 -39.43 0.62
C LEU A 47 -24.03 -39.47 0.27
N GLU A 48 -24.58 -38.39 -0.28
CA GLU A 48 -25.99 -38.32 -0.70
C GLU A 48 -26.32 -39.32 -1.82
N GLU A 49 -25.38 -39.55 -2.74
CA GLU A 49 -25.50 -40.54 -3.83
C GLU A 49 -25.28 -41.99 -3.37
N GLY A 50 -24.95 -42.21 -2.09
CA GLY A 50 -24.72 -43.53 -1.53
C GLY A 50 -23.42 -44.18 -2.01
N SER A 51 -22.33 -43.40 -2.03
CA SER A 51 -21.00 -43.80 -2.44
C SER A 51 -20.54 -45.16 -1.89
N VAL A 52 -19.89 -45.95 -2.74
CA VAL A 52 -19.24 -47.21 -2.35
C VAL A 52 -18.20 -46.99 -1.25
N ALA A 53 -17.54 -45.83 -1.23
CA ALA A 53 -16.56 -45.50 -0.19
C ALA A 53 -17.21 -45.33 1.19
N GLU A 54 -18.43 -44.79 1.26
CA GLU A 54 -19.18 -44.72 2.52
C GLU A 54 -19.54 -46.13 3.01
N ARG A 55 -20.02 -46.99 2.10
CA ARG A 55 -20.44 -48.36 2.46
C ARG A 55 -19.28 -49.23 2.91
N LEU A 56 -18.11 -49.09 2.26
CA LEU A 56 -16.91 -49.85 2.58
C LEU A 56 -16.12 -49.25 3.75
N PHE A 57 -16.11 -47.92 3.88
CA PHE A 57 -15.30 -47.19 4.85
C PHE A 57 -16.07 -46.04 5.51
N PRO A 58 -17.16 -46.34 6.25
CA PRO A 58 -18.02 -45.30 6.81
C PRO A 58 -17.25 -44.41 7.79
N LYS A 59 -16.52 -45.02 8.75
CA LYS A 59 -15.73 -44.30 9.76
C LYS A 59 -14.72 -43.34 9.12
N LEU A 60 -13.97 -43.79 8.12
CA LEU A 60 -12.96 -42.98 7.43
C LEU A 60 -13.60 -41.77 6.73
N THR A 61 -14.77 -41.97 6.13
CA THR A 61 -15.51 -40.90 5.43
C THR A 61 -16.00 -39.84 6.42
N TYR A 62 -16.58 -40.25 7.56
CA TYR A 62 -17.01 -39.33 8.62
C TYR A 62 -15.82 -38.61 9.29
N ASP A 63 -14.72 -39.31 9.55
CA ASP A 63 -13.50 -38.70 10.12
C ASP A 63 -12.88 -37.67 9.16
N ARG A 64 -12.91 -37.94 7.85
CA ARG A 64 -12.47 -36.97 6.83
C ARG A 64 -13.37 -35.74 6.81
N LEU A 65 -14.69 -35.93 6.85
CA LEU A 65 -15.65 -34.82 6.92
C LEU A 65 -15.39 -33.93 8.14
N ARG A 66 -15.25 -34.54 9.33
CA ARG A 66 -14.94 -33.82 10.58
C ARG A 66 -13.61 -33.06 10.51
N THR A 67 -12.61 -33.66 9.89
CA THR A 67 -11.31 -33.03 9.66
C THR A 67 -11.45 -31.81 8.75
N LEU A 68 -12.22 -31.91 7.66
CA LEU A 68 -12.47 -30.79 6.76
C LEU A 68 -13.24 -29.67 7.44
N GLU A 69 -14.25 -29.98 8.24
CA GLU A 69 -15.00 -28.96 9.01
C GLU A 69 -14.11 -28.23 10.01
N THR A 70 -13.25 -28.98 10.71
CA THR A 70 -12.27 -28.40 11.63
C THR A 70 -11.27 -27.50 10.88
N ASN A 71 -10.77 -27.97 9.73
CA ASN A 71 -9.85 -27.19 8.90
C ASN A 71 -10.51 -25.94 8.31
N LEU A 72 -11.78 -26.02 7.91
CA LEU A 72 -12.54 -24.87 7.42
C LEU A 72 -12.71 -23.80 8.49
N LYS A 73 -13.06 -24.19 9.72
CA LYS A 73 -13.16 -23.26 10.85
C LYS A 73 -11.81 -22.57 11.15
N HIS A 74 -10.70 -23.31 11.13
CA HIS A 74 -9.38 -22.72 11.26
C HIS A 74 -9.04 -21.78 10.11
N MET A 75 -9.41 -22.15 8.88
CA MET A 75 -9.17 -21.34 7.70
C MET A 75 -10.01 -20.06 7.67
N GLU A 76 -11.24 -20.08 8.17
CA GLU A 76 -12.07 -18.89 8.35
C GLU A 76 -11.39 -17.86 9.25
N SER A 77 -10.88 -18.31 10.40
CA SER A 77 -10.11 -17.45 11.32
C SER A 77 -8.84 -16.92 10.66
N HIS A 78 -8.10 -17.77 9.96
CA HIS A 78 -6.90 -17.36 9.25
C HIS A 78 -7.19 -16.35 8.11
N VAL A 79 -8.25 -16.55 7.33
CA VAL A 79 -8.67 -15.59 6.30
C VAL A 79 -9.07 -14.26 6.93
N ALA A 80 -9.85 -14.27 8.02
CA ALA A 80 -10.22 -13.05 8.74
C ALA A 80 -8.98 -12.26 9.21
N GLN A 81 -7.96 -12.96 9.73
CA GLN A 81 -6.68 -12.35 10.08
C GLN A 81 -5.99 -11.73 8.85
N LYS A 82 -5.97 -12.42 7.70
CA LYS A 82 -5.37 -11.88 6.47
C LYS A 82 -6.14 -10.69 5.90
N VAL A 83 -7.47 -10.66 6.04
CA VAL A 83 -8.28 -9.48 5.70
C VAL A 83 -7.87 -8.29 6.56
N GLN A 84 -7.73 -8.48 7.88
CA GLN A 84 -7.31 -7.43 8.79
C GLN A 84 -5.89 -6.93 8.49
N GLU A 85 -4.94 -7.84 8.23
CA GLU A 85 -3.58 -7.50 7.81
C GLU A 85 -3.58 -6.65 6.52
N SER A 86 -4.31 -7.11 5.49
CA SER A 86 -4.44 -6.40 4.21
C SER A 86 -5.04 -5.00 4.39
N TYR A 87 -6.11 -4.88 5.18
CA TYR A 87 -6.74 -3.60 5.50
C TYR A 87 -5.76 -2.66 6.21
N SER A 88 -5.01 -3.17 7.20
CA SER A 88 -4.05 -2.36 7.94
C SER A 88 -2.91 -1.83 7.06
N GLU A 89 -2.40 -2.65 6.12
CA GLU A 89 -1.36 -2.23 5.20
C GLU A 89 -1.88 -1.24 4.17
N ASN A 90 -3.12 -1.38 3.72
CA ASN A 90 -3.76 -0.38 2.84
C ASN A 90 -3.90 0.98 3.55
N LYS A 91 -4.34 0.99 4.81
CA LYS A 91 -4.43 2.22 5.61
C LYS A 91 -3.06 2.90 5.80
N LYS A 92 -1.98 2.14 5.98
CA LYS A 92 -0.60 2.68 6.05
C LYS A 92 -0.18 3.28 4.70
N LEU A 93 -0.51 2.59 3.60
CA LEU A 93 -0.23 3.04 2.24
C LEU A 93 -0.93 4.37 1.93
N GLU A 94 -2.20 4.51 2.29
CA GLU A 94 -2.98 5.74 2.12
C GLU A 94 -2.34 6.92 2.86
N LYS A 95 -2.03 6.75 4.16
CA LYS A 95 -1.34 7.78 4.95
C LYS A 95 -0.03 8.24 4.32
N THR A 96 0.70 7.32 3.69
CA THR A 96 1.99 7.66 3.06
C THR A 96 1.81 8.31 1.70
N ARG A 97 0.74 7.98 0.96
CA ARG A 97 0.35 8.72 -0.26
C ARG A 97 0.01 10.16 0.09
N GLU A 98 -0.80 10.37 1.12
CA GLU A 98 -1.15 11.69 1.62
C GLU A 98 0.09 12.48 2.06
N GLY A 99 0.91 11.89 2.93
CA GLY A 99 2.15 12.53 3.37
C GLY A 99 3.16 12.82 2.25
N LEU A 100 3.17 12.03 1.16
CA LEU A 100 3.98 12.33 -0.03
C LEU A 100 3.41 13.51 -0.81
N ARG A 101 2.09 13.59 -1.01
CA ARG A 101 1.43 14.72 -1.68
C ARG A 101 1.69 16.04 -0.94
N GLU A 102 1.58 16.02 0.38
CA GLU A 102 1.90 17.19 1.21
C GLU A 102 3.36 17.64 1.04
N GLU A 103 4.29 16.69 0.98
CA GLU A 103 5.71 17.02 0.79
C GLU A 103 5.98 17.59 -0.59
N GLN A 104 5.34 17.05 -1.62
CA GLN A 104 5.43 17.58 -2.99
C GLN A 104 4.90 19.01 -3.04
N ALA A 105 3.74 19.28 -2.43
CA ALA A 105 3.18 20.62 -2.36
C ALA A 105 4.08 21.61 -1.59
N ARG A 106 4.70 21.18 -0.50
CA ARG A 106 5.67 22.01 0.25
C ARG A 106 6.91 22.30 -0.57
N SER A 107 7.49 21.27 -1.19
CA SER A 107 8.68 21.42 -2.03
C SER A 107 8.44 22.35 -3.22
N LEU A 108 7.24 22.33 -3.81
CA LEU A 108 6.86 23.26 -4.88
C LEU A 108 6.81 24.70 -4.38
N LYS A 109 6.13 24.96 -3.26
CA LYS A 109 6.07 26.29 -2.63
C LYS A 109 7.45 26.84 -2.25
N GLU A 110 8.33 25.97 -1.73
CA GLU A 110 9.71 26.35 -1.40
C GLU A 110 10.53 26.71 -2.63
N ASN A 111 10.31 26.02 -3.76
CA ASN A 111 10.98 26.33 -5.01
C ASN A 111 10.45 27.64 -5.62
N GLU A 112 9.13 27.83 -5.65
CA GLU A 112 8.50 29.08 -6.10
C GLU A 112 8.99 30.29 -5.28
N ALA A 113 9.12 30.13 -3.96
CA ALA A 113 9.65 31.19 -3.09
C ALA A 113 11.13 31.51 -3.37
N LYS A 114 11.96 30.50 -3.67
CA LYS A 114 13.36 30.70 -4.06
C LYS A 114 13.47 31.42 -5.40
N GLU A 115 12.71 30.98 -6.40
CA GLU A 115 12.67 31.63 -7.71
C GLU A 115 12.24 33.11 -7.60
N GLN A 116 11.22 33.39 -6.78
CA GLN A 116 10.80 34.77 -6.50
C GLN A 116 11.88 35.59 -5.81
N SER A 117 12.59 35.01 -4.83
CA SER A 117 13.72 35.68 -4.16
C SER A 117 14.84 36.01 -5.14
N GLU A 118 15.24 35.05 -5.99
CA GLU A 118 16.28 35.25 -7.00
C GLU A 118 15.88 36.35 -8.01
N LEU A 119 14.61 36.41 -8.40
CA LEU A 119 14.10 37.49 -9.25
C LEU A 119 14.15 38.86 -8.58
N ILE A 120 13.89 38.94 -7.26
CA ILE A 120 14.00 40.17 -6.48
C ILE A 120 15.47 40.61 -6.37
N ASP A 121 16.38 39.67 -6.10
CA ASP A 121 17.81 39.95 -6.00
C ASP A 121 18.38 40.47 -7.33
N LEU A 122 18.02 39.82 -8.45
CA LEU A 122 18.38 40.26 -9.80
C LEU A 122 17.83 41.65 -10.12
N ARG A 123 16.57 41.92 -9.75
CA ARG A 123 15.94 43.23 -9.94
C ARG A 123 16.66 44.30 -9.11
N SER A 124 16.95 44.02 -7.85
CA SER A 124 17.64 44.93 -6.93
C SER A 124 19.06 45.25 -7.41
N ALA A 125 19.78 44.26 -7.93
CA ALA A 125 21.10 44.46 -8.53
C ALA A 125 21.03 45.38 -9.78
N LYS A 126 20.00 45.21 -10.62
CA LYS A 126 19.80 46.01 -11.83
C LYS A 126 19.45 47.48 -11.54
N TYR A 127 18.62 47.74 -10.52
CA TYR A 127 18.25 49.11 -10.15
C TYR A 127 19.25 49.79 -9.19
N GLY A 128 19.99 49.02 -8.38
CA GLY A 128 21.05 49.52 -7.50
C GLY A 128 22.29 50.03 -8.25
N GLN A 129 22.50 49.62 -9.51
CA GLN A 129 23.53 50.18 -10.39
C GLN A 129 23.07 51.46 -11.14
N SER A 130 21.77 51.77 -11.16
CA SER A 130 21.20 52.87 -11.95
C SER A 130 21.20 54.23 -11.24
N THR A 131 21.51 54.28 -9.94
CA THR A 131 21.38 55.53 -9.15
C THR A 131 22.68 55.98 -8.50
N GLY A 132 23.83 55.64 -9.07
CA GLY A 132 25.11 55.92 -8.43
C GLY A 132 26.32 56.03 -9.34
N SER A 133 26.25 56.85 -10.40
CA SER A 133 27.47 57.42 -11.00
C SER A 133 27.25 58.66 -11.90
N ASP A 134 26.28 59.53 -11.61
CA ASP A 134 26.38 60.90 -12.16
C ASP A 134 27.35 61.66 -11.25
N LYS A 135 28.63 61.61 -11.65
CA LYS A 135 29.59 62.62 -11.24
C LYS A 135 29.01 63.96 -11.69
N ILE A 136 28.68 64.80 -10.71
CA ILE A 136 28.55 66.23 -10.94
C ILE A 136 29.99 66.69 -11.17
N ASP A 137 30.45 66.58 -12.42
CA ASP A 137 31.67 67.23 -12.86
C ASP A 137 31.39 68.75 -12.89
N ASP A 138 32.40 69.47 -12.39
CA ASP A 138 32.44 70.88 -12.08
C ASP A 138 31.82 71.80 -13.14
N LEU A 139 31.09 72.82 -12.69
CA LEU A 139 30.81 74.03 -13.47
C LEU A 139 31.30 75.24 -12.68
N ASP A 140 32.41 75.80 -13.18
CA ASP A 140 32.91 77.16 -12.94
C ASP A 140 31.84 78.24 -13.17
#